data_AF-A0AAW1SM34-F1
#
_entry.id   AF-A0AAW1SM34-F1
#
_cell.length_a   1.000
_cell.length_b   1.000
_cell.length_c   1.000
_cell.angle_alpha   90.00
_cell.angle_beta   90.00
_cell.angle_gamma   90.00
#
_symmetry.space_group_name_H-M   'P 1'
#
loop_
_entity.id
_entity.type
_entity.pdbx_description
1 polymer ?
#
loop_
_entity_poly.entity_id
_entity_poly.type
_entity_poly.pdbx_seq_one_letter_code
_entity_poly.pdbx_strand_id
1 'polypeptide(L)'
;MAFLKGFETWMPWAANPIYALLHESIYCQRTASNWAADRIRQAEFSQAFDAKSSADNSLPVNFTGEMVFPWMFDDFAELRSLKAAAELVAHKKDWKELYDCNKLHETTIPVASASYFEDMYVDFDHAQATAKHISGIRQWITNEFHHSGLRDDGQRILDVLMAFSRGMMPLS
;
A
#
# COMPACT_ATOMS: atom_id res chain seq x y z
N MET A 1 5.21 -26.15 15.12
CA MET A 1 5.64 -26.35 13.72
C MET A 1 4.56 -25.96 12.71
N ALA A 2 3.31 -26.43 12.81
CA ALA A 2 2.26 -26.04 11.85
C ALA A 2 1.94 -24.54 11.81
N PHE A 3 1.83 -23.89 12.98
CA PHE A 3 1.56 -22.44 13.07
C PHE A 3 2.67 -21.59 12.40
N LEU A 4 3.93 -21.79 12.81
CA LEU A 4 5.08 -21.05 12.25
C LEU A 4 5.15 -21.20 10.73
N LYS A 5 5.04 -22.43 10.23
CA LYS A 5 5.07 -22.69 8.80
C LYS A 5 3.88 -22.06 8.06
N GLY A 6 2.69 -22.07 8.66
CA GLY A 6 1.52 -21.38 8.10
C GLY A 6 1.72 -19.87 8.02
N PHE A 7 2.29 -19.26 9.07
CA PHE A 7 2.62 -17.83 9.08
C PHE A 7 3.67 -17.48 8.02
N GLU A 8 4.73 -18.27 7.89
CA GLU A 8 5.76 -18.09 6.84
C GLU A 8 5.15 -18.14 5.43
N THR A 9 4.12 -18.97 5.20
CA THR A 9 3.46 -19.00 3.89
C THR A 9 2.63 -17.75 3.57
N TRP A 10 2.24 -16.97 4.56
CA TRP A 10 1.54 -15.70 4.35
C TRP A 10 2.48 -14.58 3.90
N MET A 11 3.78 -14.73 4.18
CA MET A 11 4.82 -13.78 3.81
C MET A 11 5.91 -14.50 3.01
N PRO A 12 5.67 -14.79 1.71
CA PRO A 12 6.53 -15.65 0.89
C PRO A 12 7.80 -14.93 0.43
N TRP A 13 8.54 -14.30 1.34
CA TRP A 13 9.74 -13.52 1.07
C TRP A 13 10.90 -14.36 0.53
N ALA A 14 10.93 -15.66 0.82
CA ALA A 14 11.86 -16.60 0.19
C ALA A 14 11.76 -16.58 -1.34
N ALA A 15 10.53 -16.54 -1.85
CA ALA A 15 10.25 -16.54 -3.29
C ALA A 15 10.13 -15.12 -3.87
N ASN A 16 9.74 -14.14 -3.05
CA ASN A 16 9.44 -12.77 -3.47
C ASN A 16 10.17 -11.71 -2.61
N PRO A 17 11.51 -11.75 -2.49
CA PRO A 17 12.23 -10.84 -1.60
C PRO A 17 12.20 -9.38 -2.06
N ILE A 18 12.00 -9.15 -3.38
CA ILE A 18 11.89 -7.81 -3.96
C ILE A 18 10.67 -7.07 -3.40
N TYR A 19 9.58 -7.79 -3.09
CA TYR A 19 8.41 -7.18 -2.47
C TYR A 19 8.81 -6.50 -1.16
N ALA A 20 9.49 -7.22 -0.26
CA ALA A 20 9.96 -6.66 1.01
C ALA A 20 10.94 -5.50 0.80
N LEU A 21 11.86 -5.64 -0.15
CA LEU A 21 12.91 -4.66 -0.40
C LEU A 21 12.36 -3.31 -0.93
N LEU A 22 11.35 -3.36 -1.80
CA LEU A 22 10.83 -2.19 -2.49
C LEU A 22 9.52 -1.66 -1.92
N HIS A 23 8.90 -2.37 -0.97
CA HIS A 23 7.56 -2.11 -0.45
C HIS A 23 7.30 -0.64 -0.13
N GLU A 24 8.15 -0.03 0.70
CA GLU A 24 7.98 1.37 1.10
C GLU A 24 8.45 2.35 0.00
N SER A 25 9.42 1.93 -0.82
CA SER A 25 10.03 2.80 -1.83
C SER A 25 9.09 3.18 -2.97
N ILE A 26 8.00 2.44 -3.19
CA ILE A 26 7.00 2.75 -4.23
C ILE A 26 6.33 4.12 -4.01
N TYR A 27 6.35 4.64 -2.78
CA TYR A 27 5.80 5.94 -2.42
C TYR A 27 6.82 7.09 -2.51
N CYS A 28 8.10 6.80 -2.79
CA CYS A 28 9.16 7.79 -2.74
C CYS A 28 9.21 8.67 -4.00
N GLN A 29 9.31 9.99 -3.79
CA GLN A 29 9.52 10.98 -4.84
C GLN A 29 10.41 12.11 -4.30
N ARG A 30 11.56 12.38 -4.94
CA ARG A 30 12.59 13.38 -4.53
C ARG A 30 13.17 13.24 -3.12
N THR A 31 12.69 12.30 -2.32
CA THR A 31 13.11 12.11 -0.93
C THR A 31 13.18 10.64 -0.60
N ALA A 32 14.03 10.32 0.38
CA ALA A 32 14.14 9.00 0.97
C ALA A 32 12.95 8.71 1.89
N SER A 33 12.45 7.46 1.88
CA SER A 33 11.46 7.03 2.87
C SER A 33 12.04 7.07 4.28
N ASN A 34 13.32 6.71 4.42
CA ASN A 34 14.05 6.59 5.67
C ASN A 34 13.25 5.78 6.71
N TRP A 35 12.67 4.65 6.31
CA TRP A 35 11.83 3.82 7.18
C TRP A 35 10.67 4.62 7.79
N ALA A 36 9.90 5.32 6.97
CA ALA A 36 8.81 6.19 7.39
C ALA A 36 7.78 5.45 8.27
N ALA A 37 7.36 4.27 7.85
CA ALA A 37 6.40 3.46 8.61
C ALA A 37 6.93 3.11 10.01
N ASP A 38 8.19 2.68 10.11
CA ASP A 38 8.79 2.38 11.42
C ASP A 38 8.94 3.63 12.27
N ARG A 39 9.46 4.74 11.70
CA ARG A 39 9.66 5.99 12.43
C ARG A 39 8.37 6.55 13.00
N ILE A 40 7.30 6.59 12.19
CA ILE A 40 6.00 7.09 12.64
C ILE A 40 5.42 6.15 13.71
N ARG A 41 5.50 4.82 13.50
CA ARG A 41 5.06 3.84 14.50
C ARG A 41 5.78 4.05 15.83
N GLN A 42 7.09 4.25 15.82
CA GLN A 42 7.88 4.46 17.05
C GLN A 42 7.61 5.81 17.71
N ALA A 43 7.54 6.88 16.92
CA ALA A 43 7.40 8.24 17.43
C ALA A 43 5.99 8.52 17.97
N GLU A 44 4.96 8.03 17.29
CA GLU A 44 3.58 8.44 17.53
C GLU A 44 2.71 7.32 18.12
N PHE A 45 3.05 6.05 17.83
CA PHE A 45 2.16 4.91 18.12
C PHE A 45 2.84 3.78 18.90
N SER A 46 4.01 4.00 19.49
CA SER A 46 4.82 2.94 20.12
C SER A 46 4.06 2.21 21.22
N GLN A 47 3.32 2.93 22.06
CA GLN A 47 2.49 2.33 23.11
C GLN A 47 1.29 1.56 22.56
N ALA A 48 0.64 2.09 21.53
CA ALA A 48 -0.56 1.48 20.94
C ALA A 48 -0.25 0.19 20.17
N PHE A 49 0.99 0.04 19.67
CA PHE A 49 1.45 -1.12 18.91
C PHE A 49 2.46 -1.99 19.67
N ASP A 50 2.54 -1.85 21.00
CA ASP A 50 3.27 -2.81 21.84
C ASP A 50 2.40 -4.03 22.12
N ALA A 51 2.48 -5.02 21.22
CA ALA A 51 1.69 -6.24 21.31
C ALA A 51 1.92 -7.02 22.63
N LYS A 52 3.14 -6.97 23.19
CA LYS A 52 3.47 -7.66 24.43
C LYS A 52 2.81 -6.95 25.62
N SER A 53 3.01 -5.64 25.73
CA SER A 53 2.39 -4.84 26.79
C SER A 53 0.86 -4.95 26.74
N SER A 54 0.26 -4.88 25.55
CA SER A 54 -1.19 -5.06 25.39
C SER A 54 -1.64 -6.43 25.89
N ALA A 55 -0.96 -7.51 25.50
CA ALA A 55 -1.31 -8.87 25.93
C ALA A 55 -1.16 -9.05 27.45
N ASP A 56 -0.06 -8.57 28.04
CA ASP A 56 0.22 -8.67 29.48
C ASP A 56 -0.84 -7.91 30.32
N ASN A 57 -1.41 -6.83 29.78
CA ASN A 57 -2.43 -6.01 30.44
C ASN A 57 -3.87 -6.32 30.01
N SER A 58 -4.10 -7.40 29.25
CA SER A 58 -5.42 -7.77 28.71
C SER A 58 -6.09 -6.67 27.87
N LEU A 59 -5.29 -5.86 27.16
CA LEU A 59 -5.75 -4.86 26.20
C LEU A 59 -5.77 -5.44 24.78
N PRO A 60 -6.55 -4.87 23.86
CA PRO A 60 -6.52 -5.26 22.45
C PRO A 60 -5.10 -5.16 21.85
N VAL A 61 -4.70 -6.18 21.11
CA VAL A 61 -3.45 -6.18 20.33
C VAL A 61 -3.75 -5.57 18.96
N ASN A 62 -3.14 -4.43 18.68
CA ASN A 62 -3.27 -3.78 17.38
C ASN A 62 -2.29 -4.39 16.37
N PHE A 63 -2.74 -4.52 15.13
CA PHE A 63 -1.94 -5.02 14.02
C PHE A 63 -1.69 -3.89 13.03
N THR A 64 -0.51 -3.90 12.43
CA THR A 64 -0.23 -3.07 11.26
C THR A 64 -0.84 -3.73 10.02
N GLY A 65 -1.18 -2.95 9.01
CA GLY A 65 -1.41 -3.50 7.68
C GLY A 65 -0.13 -4.08 7.06
N GLU A 66 -0.14 -4.27 5.75
CA GLU A 66 1.03 -4.60 4.92
C GLU A 66 2.10 -3.49 5.01
N MET A 67 2.94 -3.54 6.04
CA MET A 67 4.12 -2.67 6.24
C MET A 67 5.35 -3.54 6.42
N VAL A 68 6.48 -3.07 5.87
CA VAL A 68 7.78 -3.73 6.03
C VAL A 68 8.66 -2.85 6.92
N PHE A 69 9.21 -3.44 7.98
CA PHE A 69 10.01 -2.73 8.98
C PHE A 69 11.48 -3.15 8.92
N PRO A 70 12.43 -2.30 9.35
CA PRO A 70 13.86 -2.61 9.28
C PRO A 70 14.22 -3.88 10.05
N TRP A 71 13.60 -4.11 11.21
CA TRP A 71 13.82 -5.32 12.03
C TRP A 71 13.43 -6.62 11.31
N MET A 72 12.55 -6.58 10.30
CA MET A 72 12.20 -7.78 9.52
C MET A 72 13.43 -8.32 8.77
N PHE A 73 14.35 -7.45 8.35
CA PHE A 73 15.61 -7.84 7.74
C PHE A 73 16.63 -8.39 8.74
N ASP A 74 16.38 -8.28 10.05
CA ASP A 74 17.15 -8.94 11.08
C ASP A 74 16.55 -10.30 11.44
N ASP A 75 15.22 -10.37 11.56
CA ASP A 75 14.54 -11.55 12.09
C ASP A 75 14.33 -12.64 11.06
N PHE A 76 13.89 -12.29 9.84
CA PHE A 76 13.58 -13.27 8.80
C PHE A 76 14.83 -13.70 8.04
N ALA A 77 15.14 -15.00 8.11
CA ALA A 77 16.39 -15.57 7.62
C ALA A 77 16.62 -15.29 6.13
N GLU A 78 15.56 -15.30 5.34
CA GLU A 78 15.55 -15.07 3.90
C GLU A 78 15.86 -13.62 3.53
N LEU A 79 15.55 -12.67 4.43
CA LEU A 79 15.77 -11.24 4.21
C LEU A 79 17.13 -10.76 4.74
N ARG A 80 17.77 -11.48 5.67
CA ARG A 80 19.05 -11.05 6.30
C ARG A 80 20.14 -10.68 5.32
N SER A 81 20.30 -11.48 4.27
CA SER A 81 21.32 -11.22 3.23
C SER A 81 21.09 -9.91 2.46
N LEU A 82 19.85 -9.40 2.48
CA LEU A 82 19.43 -8.18 1.78
C LEU A 82 19.41 -6.94 2.67
N LYS A 83 19.70 -7.06 3.98
CA LYS A 83 19.63 -5.93 4.92
C LYS A 83 20.42 -4.71 4.44
N ALA A 84 21.66 -4.91 3.99
CA ALA A 84 22.48 -3.81 3.48
C ALA A 84 21.84 -3.13 2.26
N ALA A 85 21.21 -3.89 1.36
CA ALA A 85 20.49 -3.33 0.23
C ALA A 85 19.23 -2.58 0.67
N ALA A 86 18.49 -3.10 1.65
CA ALA A 86 17.30 -2.47 2.19
C ALA A 86 17.61 -1.10 2.80
N GLU A 87 18.70 -1.01 3.56
CA GLU A 87 19.17 0.27 4.11
C GLU A 87 19.54 1.28 3.01
N LEU A 88 20.22 0.83 1.94
CA LEU A 88 20.54 1.71 0.81
C LEU A 88 19.29 2.22 0.11
N VAL A 89 18.29 1.36 -0.09
CA VAL A 89 17.01 1.75 -0.72
C VAL A 89 16.25 2.73 0.16
N ALA A 90 16.11 2.44 1.47
CA ALA A 90 15.41 3.30 2.42
C ALA A 90 16.03 4.71 2.52
N HIS A 91 17.35 4.82 2.39
CA HIS A 91 18.08 6.09 2.44
C HIS A 91 18.33 6.75 1.08
N LYS A 92 17.87 6.16 -0.02
CA LYS A 92 18.01 6.74 -1.36
C LYS A 92 17.21 8.04 -1.46
N LYS A 93 17.87 9.17 -1.74
CA LYS A 93 17.23 10.51 -1.76
C LYS A 93 16.88 11.01 -3.15
N ASP A 94 17.57 10.51 -4.17
CA ASP A 94 17.51 10.96 -5.56
C ASP A 94 16.42 10.20 -6.36
N TRP A 95 15.27 9.93 -5.74
CA TRP A 95 14.11 9.42 -6.48
C TRP A 95 13.63 10.49 -7.46
N LYS A 96 13.40 10.07 -8.71
CA LYS A 96 12.87 10.97 -9.74
C LYS A 96 11.41 11.28 -9.46
N GLU A 97 10.89 12.30 -10.15
CA GLU A 97 9.45 12.48 -10.27
C GLU A 97 8.81 11.22 -10.84
N LEU A 98 7.79 10.73 -10.14
CA LEU A 98 7.03 9.56 -10.60
C LEU A 98 5.98 9.96 -11.63
N TYR A 99 5.39 11.15 -11.46
CA TYR A 99 4.29 11.65 -12.28
C TYR A 99 4.59 13.06 -12.80
N ASP A 100 4.25 13.32 -14.05
CA ASP A 100 4.17 14.68 -14.59
C ASP A 100 2.73 15.19 -14.43
N CYS A 101 2.49 16.00 -13.40
CA CYS A 101 1.16 16.51 -13.09
C CYS A 101 0.57 17.38 -14.22
N ASN A 102 1.40 18.09 -15.00
CA ASN A 102 0.88 18.86 -16.14
C ASN A 102 0.36 17.92 -17.23
N LYS A 103 1.06 16.80 -17.48
CA LYS A 103 0.58 15.78 -18.41
C LYS A 103 -0.69 15.09 -17.94
N LEU A 104 -0.84 14.86 -16.64
CA LEU A 104 -2.08 14.31 -16.08
C LEU A 104 -3.25 15.28 -16.23
N HIS A 105 -3.02 16.59 -16.04
CA HIS A 105 -4.03 17.64 -16.26
C HIS A 105 -4.40 17.83 -17.73
N GLU A 106 -3.46 17.62 -18.64
CA GLU A 106 -3.67 17.80 -20.09
C GLU A 106 -4.10 16.51 -20.79
N THR A 107 -4.27 15.40 -20.06
CA THR A 107 -4.61 14.11 -20.66
C THR A 107 -5.95 14.18 -21.38
N THR A 108 -5.99 13.63 -22.59
CA THR A 108 -7.22 13.43 -23.38
C THR A 108 -7.62 11.95 -23.43
N ILE A 109 -6.81 11.08 -22.84
CA ILE A 109 -7.08 9.65 -22.75
C ILE A 109 -8.17 9.44 -21.68
N PRO A 110 -9.25 8.70 -21.98
CA PRO A 110 -10.26 8.37 -20.99
C PRO A 110 -9.66 7.63 -19.79
N VAL A 111 -9.89 8.12 -18.58
CA VAL A 111 -9.44 7.49 -17.34
C VAL A 111 -10.65 7.02 -16.53
N ALA A 112 -10.61 5.77 -16.08
CA ALA A 112 -11.57 5.20 -15.16
C ALA A 112 -10.82 4.68 -13.92
N SER A 113 -11.35 4.92 -12.72
CA SER A 113 -10.78 4.39 -11.49
C SER A 113 -11.86 3.89 -10.53
N ALA A 114 -11.52 2.90 -9.71
CA ALA A 114 -12.31 2.49 -8.56
C ALA A 114 -11.66 3.08 -7.31
N SER A 115 -12.44 3.67 -6.41
CA SER A 115 -11.97 4.14 -5.10
C SER A 115 -12.87 3.55 -4.03
N TYR A 116 -12.28 2.79 -3.12
CA TYR A 116 -13.01 2.21 -2.01
C TYR A 116 -13.00 3.19 -0.85
N PHE A 117 -14.19 3.56 -0.37
CA PHE A 117 -14.34 4.63 0.62
C PHE A 117 -13.67 4.27 1.96
N GLU A 118 -13.69 2.99 2.33
CA GLU A 118 -13.15 2.45 3.58
C GLU A 118 -11.91 1.56 3.32
N ASP A 119 -11.06 1.95 2.36
CA ASP A 119 -9.79 1.26 2.13
C ASP A 119 -8.80 1.56 3.27
N MET A 120 -8.23 0.50 3.85
CA MET A 120 -7.26 0.61 4.94
C MET A 120 -5.86 1.06 4.45
N TYR A 121 -5.56 0.86 3.17
CA TYR A 121 -4.23 1.06 2.58
C TYR A 121 -4.13 2.33 1.75
N VAL A 122 -5.22 2.68 1.06
CA VAL A 122 -5.27 3.86 0.21
C VAL A 122 -6.28 4.83 0.79
N ASP A 123 -5.76 5.79 1.56
CA ASP A 123 -6.59 6.83 2.16
C ASP A 123 -7.44 7.55 1.10
N PHE A 124 -8.73 7.69 1.40
CA PHE A 124 -9.70 8.21 0.46
C PHE A 124 -9.41 9.68 0.09
N ASP A 125 -9.04 10.51 1.06
CA ASP A 125 -8.77 11.93 0.81
C ASP A 125 -7.52 12.12 -0.05
N HIS A 126 -6.48 11.30 0.17
CA HIS A 126 -5.31 11.26 -0.71
C HIS A 126 -5.64 10.76 -2.12
N ALA A 127 -6.51 9.75 -2.26
CA ALA A 127 -6.99 9.28 -3.57
C ALA A 127 -7.77 10.40 -4.29
N GLN A 128 -8.64 11.12 -3.58
CA GLN A 128 -9.39 12.26 -4.12
C GLN A 128 -8.48 13.43 -4.50
N ALA A 129 -7.44 13.71 -3.71
CA ALA A 129 -6.44 14.72 -4.04
C ALA A 129 -5.73 14.37 -5.36
N THR A 130 -5.38 13.10 -5.56
CA THR A 130 -4.78 12.61 -6.81
C THR A 130 -5.74 12.72 -7.99
N ALA A 131 -7.01 12.33 -7.81
CA ALA A 131 -8.01 12.36 -8.86
C ALA A 131 -8.25 13.77 -9.43
N LYS A 132 -8.18 14.81 -8.58
CA LYS A 132 -8.30 16.22 -8.99
C LYS A 132 -7.21 16.66 -9.98
N HIS A 133 -6.11 15.92 -10.08
CA HIS A 133 -5.01 16.20 -11.01
C HIS A 133 -5.15 15.50 -12.37
N ILE A 134 -6.18 14.68 -12.57
CA ILE A 134 -6.34 13.87 -13.77
C ILE A 134 -7.57 14.36 -14.54
N SER A 135 -7.34 14.99 -15.69
CA SER A 135 -8.44 15.52 -16.50
C SER A 135 -9.33 14.40 -17.05
N GLY A 136 -10.64 14.61 -16.97
CA GLY A 136 -11.64 13.67 -17.51
C GLY A 136 -11.75 12.34 -16.77
N ILE A 137 -11.12 12.18 -15.59
CA ILE A 137 -11.24 10.97 -14.79
C ILE A 137 -12.70 10.72 -14.39
N ARG A 138 -13.15 9.48 -14.58
CA ARG A 138 -14.42 8.97 -14.05
C ARG A 138 -14.13 8.00 -12.92
N GLN A 139 -14.59 8.33 -11.72
CA GLN A 139 -14.34 7.51 -10.54
C GLN A 139 -15.60 6.79 -10.09
N TRP A 140 -15.51 5.47 -9.94
CA TRP A 140 -16.51 4.70 -9.21
C TRP A 140 -16.09 4.66 -7.74
N ILE A 141 -16.79 5.44 -6.91
CA ILE A 141 -16.57 5.50 -5.47
C ILE A 141 -17.61 4.59 -4.81
N THR A 142 -17.16 3.63 -4.00
CA THR A 142 -18.05 2.65 -3.36
C THR A 142 -17.51 2.20 -2.01
N ASN A 143 -18.41 1.80 -1.11
CA ASN A 143 -18.12 1.12 0.15
C ASN A 143 -18.52 -0.36 0.12
N GLU A 144 -18.87 -0.89 -1.06
CA GLU A 144 -19.22 -2.32 -1.22
C GLU A 144 -17.99 -3.23 -1.17
N PHE A 145 -16.80 -2.67 -1.36
CA PHE A 145 -15.53 -3.39 -1.41
C PHE A 145 -14.49 -2.70 -0.55
N HIS A 146 -13.48 -3.48 -0.14
CA HIS A 146 -12.23 -2.98 0.45
C HIS A 146 -11.07 -3.24 -0.51
N HIS A 147 -9.84 -3.14 -0.01
CA HIS A 147 -8.61 -3.38 -0.78
C HIS A 147 -8.59 -4.72 -1.54
N SER A 148 -9.31 -5.73 -1.04
CA SER A 148 -9.48 -7.04 -1.67
C SER A 148 -10.46 -7.07 -2.84
N GLY A 149 -11.07 -5.94 -3.23
CA GLY A 149 -12.21 -5.90 -4.16
C GLY A 149 -12.01 -6.71 -5.45
N LEU A 150 -10.83 -6.65 -6.06
CA LEU A 150 -10.54 -7.45 -7.28
C LEU A 150 -10.58 -8.97 -7.06
N ARG A 151 -10.28 -9.44 -5.85
CA ARG A 151 -10.40 -10.86 -5.47
C ARG A 151 -11.84 -11.22 -5.12
N ASP A 152 -12.58 -10.28 -4.56
CA ASP A 152 -13.96 -10.50 -4.10
C ASP A 152 -14.94 -10.52 -5.27
N ASP A 153 -14.86 -9.54 -6.19
CA ASP A 153 -15.69 -9.45 -7.40
C ASP A 153 -14.99 -8.67 -8.53
N GLY A 154 -13.84 -9.18 -8.97
CA GLY A 154 -13.05 -8.55 -10.02
C GLY A 154 -13.77 -8.39 -11.37
N GLN A 155 -14.73 -9.27 -11.68
CA GLN A 155 -15.51 -9.19 -12.91
C GLN A 155 -16.39 -7.94 -12.90
N ARG A 156 -17.18 -7.73 -11.84
CA ARG A 156 -18.04 -6.54 -11.72
C ARG A 156 -17.22 -5.26 -11.72
N ILE A 157 -16.10 -5.23 -11.00
CA ILE A 157 -15.23 -4.06 -10.95
C ILE A 157 -14.70 -3.74 -12.36
N LEU A 158 -14.22 -4.74 -13.09
CA LEU A 158 -13.69 -4.54 -14.43
C LEU A 158 -14.78 -4.06 -15.40
N ASP A 159 -15.98 -4.62 -15.34
CA ASP A 159 -17.10 -4.23 -16.19
C ASP A 159 -17.50 -2.76 -15.97
N VAL A 160 -17.56 -2.31 -14.71
CA VAL A 160 -17.81 -0.91 -14.36
C VAL A 160 -16.70 -0.01 -14.92
N LEU A 161 -15.43 -0.35 -14.71
CA LEU A 161 -14.30 0.45 -15.19
C LEU A 161 -14.23 0.52 -16.72
N MET A 162 -14.61 -0.57 -17.41
CA MET A 162 -14.69 -0.60 -18.87
C MET A 162 -15.86 0.21 -19.42
N ALA A 163 -17.02 0.18 -18.76
CA ALA A 163 -18.13 1.07 -19.09
C ALA A 163 -17.71 2.53 -18.93
N PHE A 164 -17.06 2.86 -17.81
CA PHE A 164 -16.54 4.18 -17.54
C PHE A 164 -15.54 4.58 -18.60
N SER A 165 -14.55 3.77 -18.97
CA SER A 165 -13.56 4.16 -19.99
C SER A 165 -14.20 4.47 -21.36
N ARG A 166 -15.34 3.83 -21.68
CA ARG A 166 -16.13 4.07 -22.90
C ARG A 166 -17.13 5.24 -22.82
N GLY A 167 -17.21 5.94 -21.68
CA GLY A 167 -18.13 7.06 -21.49
C GLY A 167 -19.56 6.63 -21.15
N MET A 168 -19.75 5.37 -20.78
CA MET A 168 -21.04 4.84 -20.33
C MET A 168 -21.14 4.94 -18.81
N MET A 169 -22.30 5.37 -18.32
CA MET A 169 -22.66 5.21 -16.90
C MET A 169 -22.99 3.73 -16.66
N PRO A 170 -22.60 3.15 -15.51
CA PRO A 170 -22.94 1.78 -15.19
C PRO A 170 -24.46 1.70 -15.04
N LEU A 171 -25.08 0.66 -15.60
CA LEU A 171 -26.53 0.46 -15.48
C LEU A 171 -26.86 0.29 -13.98
N SER A 172 -27.73 1.17 -13.47
CA SER A 172 -28.30 1.11 -12.12
C SER A 172 -29.20 -0.11 -11.97
#